data_AF-A0A924IWS0-F1
#
_entry.id   AF-A0A924IWS0-F1
#
_cell.length_a   1.000
_cell.length_b   1.000
_cell.length_c   1.000
_cell.angle_alpha   90.00
_cell.angle_beta   90.00
_cell.angle_gamma   90.00
#
_symmetry.space_group_name_H-M   'P 1'
#
loop_
_entity.id
_entity.type
_entity.pdbx_description
1 polymer ?
#
loop_
_entity_poly.entity_id
_entity_poly.type
_entity_poly.pdbx_seq_one_letter_code
_entity_poly.pdbx_strand_id
1 'polypeptide(L)'
;MKTVGVFLLCCWSLALSGKVKARKLAKMAPVCIKWVSELKGDFSFKNKWNYPEGIDRNDIGQLICDGICPEGVQEMQDSMGRIYPDSMAAFYALVDTTHLFRSIDCTAWCYEWGGTDYIQVMLKRGNALKQPTQKDNCIVKRQGIKISSNDTVFCSTTATASTHCNLEIVMHSDSCWASIQLKSINSNGNSAGEEQFFCSKGYINIDHFLFVKGILKAEFSFTFEHNRKSEKMYWRGRIYQQMQTVE
;
A
#
# COMPACT_ATOMS: atom_id res chain seq x y z
N MET A 1 -19.98 32.54 59.06
CA MET A 1 -20.08 31.15 58.56
C MET A 1 -21.21 31.07 57.55
N LYS A 2 -21.06 30.30 56.44
CA LYS A 2 -21.95 30.29 55.25
C LYS A 2 -21.86 31.65 54.49
N THR A 3 -21.99 31.81 53.16
CA THR A 3 -22.16 30.96 51.94
C THR A 3 -21.91 31.90 50.72
N VAL A 4 -21.63 31.53 49.46
CA VAL A 4 -21.51 30.30 48.64
C VAL A 4 -20.34 30.54 47.63
N GLY A 5 -19.78 29.49 46.98
CA GLY A 5 -18.95 29.63 45.76
C GLY A 5 -19.55 28.88 44.55
N VAL A 6 -19.58 29.51 43.36
CA VAL A 6 -20.13 29.02 42.08
C VAL A 6 -19.44 29.81 40.93
N PHE A 7 -18.98 29.27 39.80
CA PHE A 7 -18.73 27.88 39.35
C PHE A 7 -17.61 27.92 38.29
N LEU A 8 -16.70 26.93 38.25
CA LEU A 8 -15.87 26.71 37.06
C LEU A 8 -16.73 26.11 35.95
N LEU A 9 -16.78 26.74 34.77
CA LEU A 9 -17.58 26.26 33.64
C LEU A 9 -16.87 26.45 32.28
N CYS A 10 -15.66 25.89 32.14
CA CYS A 10 -14.94 25.87 30.85
C CYS A 10 -13.94 24.70 30.67
N CYS A 11 -14.32 23.47 31.06
CA CYS A 11 -13.45 22.27 30.90
C CYS A 11 -14.16 21.04 30.27
N TRP A 12 -15.24 21.22 29.51
CA TRP A 12 -16.07 20.11 28.97
C TRP A 12 -16.05 19.93 27.44
N SER A 13 -15.17 20.61 26.71
CA SER A 13 -15.08 20.55 25.24
C SER A 13 -13.98 19.62 24.68
N LEU A 14 -12.99 19.19 25.45
CA LEU A 14 -11.88 18.35 24.94
C LEU A 14 -12.14 16.83 24.91
N ALA A 15 -13.27 16.35 25.45
CA ALA A 15 -13.53 14.90 25.59
C ALA A 15 -14.15 14.21 24.34
N LEU A 16 -14.49 14.95 23.28
CA LEU A 16 -15.17 14.38 22.11
C LEU A 16 -14.24 13.92 20.97
N SER A 17 -13.06 14.51 20.78
CA SER A 17 -12.19 14.18 19.64
C SER A 17 -11.61 12.75 19.71
N GLY A 18 -11.25 12.29 20.91
CA GLY A 18 -10.68 10.94 21.12
C GLY A 18 -11.66 9.79 20.83
N LYS A 19 -12.97 9.99 21.10
CA LYS A 19 -13.99 8.95 20.91
C LYS A 19 -14.28 8.64 19.44
N VAL A 20 -14.08 9.61 18.54
CA VAL A 20 -14.33 9.43 17.10
C VAL A 20 -13.24 8.57 16.45
N LYS A 21 -11.95 8.82 16.73
CA LYS A 21 -10.84 8.00 16.21
C LYS A 21 -10.91 6.55 16.74
N ALA A 22 -11.18 6.36 18.03
CA ALA A 22 -11.29 5.03 18.63
C ALA A 22 -12.41 4.16 18.01
N ARG A 23 -13.55 4.77 17.62
CA ARG A 23 -14.65 4.08 16.95
C ARG A 23 -14.32 3.60 15.52
N LYS A 24 -13.38 4.24 14.81
CA LYS A 24 -13.03 3.84 13.43
C LYS A 24 -12.19 2.55 13.41
N LEU A 25 -11.23 2.42 14.34
CA LEU A 25 -10.38 1.21 14.47
C LEU A 25 -11.15 -0.02 14.96
N ALA A 26 -12.16 0.14 15.82
CA ALA A 26 -12.97 -0.97 16.35
C ALA A 26 -13.80 -1.75 15.30
N LYS A 27 -13.80 -1.32 14.03
CA LYS A 27 -14.41 -2.05 12.90
C LYS A 27 -13.42 -2.93 12.13
N MET A 28 -12.12 -2.86 12.41
CA MET A 28 -11.09 -3.59 11.68
C MET A 28 -10.85 -4.96 12.34
N ALA A 29 -11.55 -5.99 11.87
CA ALA A 29 -11.24 -7.36 12.30
C ALA A 29 -9.84 -7.75 11.78
N PRO A 30 -8.88 -8.13 12.64
CA PRO A 30 -7.57 -8.60 12.19
C PRO A 30 -7.73 -9.92 11.44
N VAL A 31 -6.96 -10.07 10.36
CA VAL A 31 -6.76 -11.34 9.67
C VAL A 31 -5.50 -11.99 10.25
N CYS A 32 -5.62 -13.22 10.76
CA CYS A 32 -4.44 -13.94 11.26
C CYS A 32 -3.50 -14.32 10.10
N ILE A 33 -2.21 -14.08 10.30
CA ILE A 33 -1.17 -14.45 9.34
C ILE A 33 -0.93 -15.95 9.43
N LYS A 34 -1.06 -16.65 8.30
CA LYS A 34 -0.64 -18.05 8.19
C LYS A 34 0.81 -18.12 7.73
N TRP A 35 1.73 -18.24 8.68
CA TRP A 35 3.12 -18.55 8.41
C TRP A 35 3.25 -19.95 7.82
N VAL A 36 3.93 -20.07 6.67
CA VAL A 36 4.28 -21.34 6.03
C VAL A 36 5.79 -21.44 5.87
N SER A 37 6.34 -22.66 5.94
CA SER A 37 7.79 -22.87 5.72
C SER A 37 8.21 -22.51 4.30
N GLU A 38 7.40 -22.88 3.31
CA GLU A 38 7.59 -22.56 1.90
C GLU A 38 6.23 -22.20 1.29
N LEU A 39 6.13 -21.03 0.67
CA LEU A 39 4.92 -20.65 -0.07
C LEU A 39 5.02 -21.14 -1.52
N LYS A 40 4.24 -22.18 -1.85
CA LYS A 40 4.17 -22.73 -3.22
C LYS A 40 3.34 -21.83 -4.14
N GLY A 41 3.54 -21.98 -5.45
CA GLY A 41 2.86 -21.22 -6.49
C GLY A 41 3.84 -20.52 -7.43
N ASP A 42 3.35 -20.00 -8.55
CA ASP A 42 4.17 -19.22 -9.47
C ASP A 42 4.38 -17.79 -8.93
N PHE A 43 5.64 -17.36 -8.88
CA PHE A 43 6.05 -15.98 -8.55
C PHE A 43 6.96 -15.41 -9.65
N SER A 44 6.90 -15.97 -10.87
CA SER A 44 7.68 -15.54 -12.05
C SER A 44 7.42 -14.09 -12.46
N PHE A 45 6.29 -13.50 -12.04
CA PHE A 45 5.98 -12.09 -12.27
C PHE A 45 7.10 -11.16 -11.77
N LYS A 46 7.85 -11.55 -10.73
CA LYS A 46 8.99 -10.78 -10.20
C LYS A 46 10.14 -10.57 -11.19
N ASN A 47 10.21 -11.39 -12.25
CA ASN A 47 11.19 -11.29 -13.32
C ASN A 47 10.67 -10.48 -14.51
N LYS A 48 9.37 -10.12 -14.51
CA LYS A 48 8.80 -9.17 -15.46
C LYS A 48 9.11 -7.76 -14.97
N TRP A 49 9.33 -6.86 -15.90
CA TRP A 49 9.52 -5.44 -15.63
C TRP A 49 8.58 -4.62 -16.52
N ASN A 50 8.37 -3.37 -16.13
CA ASN A 50 7.81 -2.33 -16.98
C ASN A 50 8.50 -1.00 -16.61
N TYR A 51 8.32 0.05 -17.40
CA TYR A 51 8.73 1.39 -16.97
C TYR A 51 7.76 1.94 -15.89
N PRO A 52 8.19 2.92 -15.07
CA PRO A 52 7.29 3.69 -14.21
C PRO A 52 6.32 4.56 -15.02
N GLU A 53 5.33 5.12 -14.32
CA GLU A 53 4.44 6.15 -14.88
C GLU A 53 5.24 7.36 -15.39
N GLY A 54 4.81 7.91 -16.54
CA GLY A 54 5.51 8.98 -17.25
C GLY A 54 6.44 8.49 -18.36
N ILE A 55 6.66 7.17 -18.51
CA ILE A 55 7.45 6.61 -19.63
C ILE A 55 6.55 5.76 -20.52
N ASP A 56 6.25 6.31 -21.69
CA ASP A 56 5.26 5.80 -22.64
C ASP A 56 5.83 5.73 -24.06
N ARG A 57 5.06 5.23 -25.02
CA ARG A 57 5.41 5.29 -26.45
C ARG A 57 4.66 6.40 -27.16
N ASN A 58 5.38 7.24 -27.90
CA ASN A 58 4.77 8.22 -28.80
C ASN A 58 4.19 7.56 -30.06
N ASP A 59 3.49 8.34 -30.90
CA ASP A 59 2.82 7.86 -32.13
C ASP A 59 3.74 7.17 -33.14
N ILE A 60 5.06 7.41 -33.07
CA ILE A 60 6.08 6.78 -33.91
C ILE A 60 6.81 5.62 -33.21
N GLY A 61 6.33 5.18 -32.05
CA GLY A 61 6.78 4.00 -31.32
C GLY A 61 8.02 4.19 -30.45
N GLN A 62 8.62 5.39 -30.43
CA GLN A 62 9.75 5.72 -29.55
C GLN A 62 9.28 5.75 -28.11
N LEU A 63 10.09 5.20 -27.19
CA LEU A 63 9.90 5.49 -25.77
C LEU A 63 10.18 6.97 -25.54
N ILE A 64 9.29 7.66 -24.86
CA ILE A 64 9.44 9.03 -24.39
C ILE A 64 9.35 9.04 -22.87
N CYS A 65 9.78 10.14 -22.25
CA CYS A 65 9.58 10.39 -20.84
C CYS A 65 8.95 11.76 -20.65
N ASP A 66 7.89 11.83 -19.87
CA ASP A 66 7.15 13.03 -19.48
C ASP A 66 7.03 13.10 -17.94
N GLY A 67 7.13 14.31 -17.39
CA GLY A 67 7.12 14.55 -15.94
C GLY A 67 8.35 14.03 -15.20
N ILE A 68 8.33 12.77 -14.75
CA ILE A 68 9.31 12.21 -13.80
C ILE A 68 10.44 11.49 -14.55
N CYS A 69 11.43 12.26 -14.98
CA CYS A 69 12.47 11.78 -15.88
C CYS A 69 13.89 11.83 -15.30
N PRO A 70 14.80 10.96 -15.77
CA PRO A 70 16.23 11.10 -15.47
C PRO A 70 16.78 12.46 -15.92
N GLU A 71 17.78 12.97 -15.20
CA GLU A 71 18.41 14.25 -15.52
C GLU A 71 18.98 14.25 -16.96
N GLY A 72 18.84 15.38 -17.67
CA GLY A 72 19.31 15.57 -19.03
C GLY A 72 18.43 14.99 -20.16
N VAL A 73 17.49 14.05 -19.90
CA VAL A 73 16.71 13.45 -21.02
C VAL A 73 15.73 14.42 -21.68
N GLN A 74 15.29 15.47 -20.96
CA GLN A 74 14.44 16.53 -21.51
C GLN A 74 15.17 17.41 -22.53
N GLU A 75 16.49 17.59 -22.36
CA GLU A 75 17.33 18.37 -23.28
C GLU A 75 17.58 17.63 -24.61
N MET A 76 17.33 16.32 -24.63
CA MET A 76 17.50 15.43 -25.78
C MET A 76 16.25 15.34 -26.67
N GLN A 77 15.21 16.12 -26.39
CA GLN A 77 13.93 16.13 -27.11
C GLN A 77 13.62 17.51 -27.73
N ASP A 78 12.87 17.51 -28.83
CA ASP A 78 12.27 18.71 -29.40
C ASP A 78 11.00 19.14 -28.65
N SER A 79 10.45 20.31 -29.01
CA SER A 79 9.21 20.84 -28.42
C SER A 79 7.95 20.01 -28.73
N MET A 80 8.07 18.91 -29.48
CA MET A 80 7.02 17.93 -29.74
C MET A 80 7.28 16.58 -29.04
N GLY A 81 8.29 16.49 -28.16
CA GLY A 81 8.67 15.28 -27.44
C GLY A 81 9.38 14.23 -28.31
N ARG A 82 9.89 14.61 -29.49
CA ARG A 82 10.67 13.71 -30.35
C ARG A 82 12.13 13.78 -29.98
N ILE A 83 12.76 12.63 -29.79
CA ILE A 83 14.19 12.56 -29.43
C ILE A 83 15.03 12.96 -30.64
N TYR A 84 16.02 13.85 -30.46
CA TYR A 84 16.92 14.25 -31.53
C TYR A 84 17.72 13.03 -32.05
N PRO A 85 17.96 12.90 -33.37
CA PRO A 85 18.60 11.70 -33.94
C PRO A 85 20.01 11.40 -33.41
N ASP A 86 20.78 12.42 -33.04
CA ASP A 86 22.11 12.32 -32.43
C ASP A 86 22.07 11.94 -30.94
N SER A 87 20.95 12.22 -30.28
CA SER A 87 20.74 12.04 -28.84
C SER A 87 20.05 10.71 -28.49
N MET A 88 19.50 10.00 -29.48
CA MET A 88 18.73 8.76 -29.34
C MET A 88 19.38 7.70 -28.45
N ALA A 89 20.68 7.44 -28.65
CA ALA A 89 21.41 6.42 -27.90
C ALA A 89 21.65 6.82 -26.43
N ALA A 90 21.94 8.11 -26.17
CA ALA A 90 22.10 8.63 -24.82
C ALA A 90 20.76 8.66 -24.06
N PHE A 91 19.67 9.01 -24.75
CA PHE A 91 18.32 9.02 -24.19
C PHE A 91 17.91 7.63 -23.70
N TYR A 92 18.02 6.59 -24.54
CA TYR A 92 17.67 5.23 -24.11
C TYR A 92 18.64 4.66 -23.06
N ALA A 93 19.93 5.00 -23.12
CA ALA A 93 20.88 4.62 -22.06
C ALA A 93 20.50 5.17 -20.68
N LEU A 94 19.80 6.32 -20.60
CA LEU A 94 19.26 6.87 -19.36
C LEU A 94 17.89 6.27 -19.02
N VAL A 95 16.95 6.26 -19.97
CA VAL A 95 15.58 5.76 -19.74
C VAL A 95 15.55 4.28 -19.36
N ASP A 96 16.39 3.43 -19.93
CA ASP A 96 16.44 2.00 -19.62
C ASP A 96 16.88 1.72 -18.16
N THR A 97 17.56 2.66 -17.49
CA THR A 97 17.90 2.51 -16.07
C THR A 97 16.70 2.61 -15.13
N THR A 98 15.56 3.11 -15.61
CA THR A 98 14.37 3.39 -14.78
C THR A 98 13.42 2.21 -14.64
N HIS A 99 13.67 1.10 -15.35
CA HIS A 99 12.76 -0.05 -15.36
C HIS A 99 12.52 -0.61 -13.94
N LEU A 100 11.26 -0.93 -13.63
CA LEU A 100 10.86 -1.48 -12.34
C LEU A 100 10.42 -2.93 -12.52
N PHE A 101 10.98 -3.84 -11.73
CA PHE A 101 10.48 -5.21 -11.63
C PHE A 101 9.15 -5.24 -10.89
N ARG A 102 8.19 -6.04 -11.37
CA ARG A 102 6.88 -6.18 -10.73
C ARG A 102 7.05 -6.79 -9.34
N SER A 103 6.40 -6.22 -8.34
CA SER A 103 6.46 -6.72 -6.95
C SER A 103 5.14 -7.27 -6.43
N ILE A 104 4.05 -7.09 -7.19
CA ILE A 104 2.76 -7.72 -6.97
C ILE A 104 2.16 -8.21 -8.29
N ASP A 105 1.43 -9.33 -8.22
CA ASP A 105 0.51 -9.80 -9.26
C ASP A 105 -0.86 -9.97 -8.60
N CYS A 106 -1.85 -9.17 -9.01
CA CYS A 106 -3.13 -9.10 -8.32
C CYS A 106 -4.34 -8.81 -9.21
N THR A 107 -5.51 -9.17 -8.69
CA THR A 107 -6.82 -8.78 -9.22
C THR A 107 -7.62 -8.13 -8.10
N ALA A 108 -8.28 -7.02 -8.39
CA ALA A 108 -9.16 -6.34 -7.45
C ALA A 108 -10.46 -5.92 -8.13
N TRP A 109 -11.48 -5.69 -7.31
CA TRP A 109 -12.64 -4.89 -7.64
C TRP A 109 -12.79 -3.85 -6.54
N CYS A 110 -12.33 -2.63 -6.83
CA CYS A 110 -12.60 -1.41 -6.07
C CYS A 110 -13.10 -0.29 -7.00
N TYR A 111 -13.67 0.75 -6.40
CA TYR A 111 -13.93 2.00 -7.12
C TYR A 111 -12.62 2.56 -7.66
N GLU A 112 -12.63 3.02 -8.91
CA GLU A 112 -11.47 3.68 -9.53
C GLU A 112 -10.19 2.80 -9.56
N TRP A 113 -10.38 1.49 -9.79
CA TRP A 113 -9.31 0.51 -10.01
C TRP A 113 -8.92 0.41 -11.49
N GLY A 114 -7.68 0.79 -11.85
CA GLY A 114 -7.09 0.60 -13.17
C GLY A 114 -6.06 -0.54 -13.25
N GLY A 115 -5.55 -1.02 -12.11
CA GLY A 115 -4.46 -2.00 -12.04
C GLY A 115 -3.21 -1.45 -11.36
N THR A 116 -2.38 -2.35 -10.83
CA THR A 116 -1.00 -2.05 -10.44
C THR A 116 -0.13 -3.31 -10.45
N ASP A 117 1.13 -3.15 -10.82
CA ASP A 117 2.17 -4.19 -10.79
C ASP A 117 3.16 -4.00 -9.62
N TYR A 118 2.98 -2.93 -8.82
CA TYR A 118 3.93 -2.55 -7.77
C TYR A 118 3.28 -2.38 -6.40
N ILE A 119 3.97 -2.91 -5.40
CA ILE A 119 3.72 -2.73 -3.97
C ILE A 119 5.03 -2.35 -3.27
N GLN A 120 5.00 -1.27 -2.48
CA GLN A 120 6.09 -0.94 -1.58
C GLN A 120 5.90 -1.70 -0.27
N VAL A 121 7.00 -2.16 0.33
CA VAL A 121 6.99 -2.82 1.65
C VAL A 121 8.04 -2.17 2.55
N MET A 122 7.59 -1.51 3.61
CA MET A 122 8.43 -0.84 4.60
C MET A 122 8.38 -1.58 5.94
N LEU A 123 9.54 -1.87 6.52
CA LEU A 123 9.69 -2.41 7.87
C LEU A 123 10.10 -1.26 8.81
N LYS A 124 9.20 -0.88 9.72
CA LYS A 124 9.54 0.01 10.83
C LYS A 124 9.90 -0.81 12.06
N ARG A 125 11.11 -0.61 12.58
CA ARG A 125 11.57 -1.25 13.82
C ARG A 125 11.18 -0.43 15.04
N GLY A 126 10.89 -1.12 16.15
CA GLY A 126 10.95 -0.52 17.48
C GLY A 126 10.07 0.71 17.74
N ASN A 127 8.78 0.67 17.39
CA ASN A 127 7.73 1.49 18.01
C ASN A 127 6.36 1.04 17.50
N ALA A 128 5.71 0.13 18.24
CA ALA A 128 4.35 -0.28 17.93
C ALA A 128 3.42 0.94 17.93
N LEU A 129 2.69 1.17 16.83
CA LEU A 129 1.57 2.11 16.85
C LEU A 129 0.58 1.63 17.91
N LYS A 130 0.21 2.51 18.86
CA LYS A 130 -0.84 2.22 19.86
C LYS A 130 -2.21 2.09 19.19
N GLN A 131 -2.46 0.92 18.62
CA GLN A 131 -3.76 0.47 18.12
C GLN A 131 -4.55 -0.19 19.27
N PRO A 132 -5.89 -0.23 19.22
CA PRO A 132 -6.68 -0.70 20.34
C PRO A 132 -6.40 -2.17 20.63
N THR A 133 -6.18 -2.48 21.90
CA THR A 133 -6.04 -3.83 22.44
C THR A 133 -7.35 -4.61 22.27
N GLN A 134 -7.51 -5.25 21.11
CA GLN A 134 -8.57 -6.20 20.82
C GLN A 134 -8.00 -7.60 20.91
N LYS A 135 -8.67 -8.49 21.66
CA LYS A 135 -8.18 -9.82 22.04
C LYS A 135 -7.53 -10.57 20.85
N ASP A 136 -6.25 -10.87 20.97
CA ASP A 136 -5.49 -11.64 20.00
C ASP A 136 -6.00 -13.08 19.94
N ASN A 137 -6.89 -13.36 18.99
CA ASN A 137 -7.33 -14.74 18.69
C ASN A 137 -6.31 -15.49 17.79
N CYS A 138 -5.29 -14.80 17.28
CA CYS A 138 -4.24 -15.36 16.43
C CYS A 138 -3.12 -16.01 17.26
N ILE A 139 -3.45 -17.03 18.06
CA ILE A 139 -2.47 -17.76 18.88
C ILE A 139 -1.70 -18.75 18.00
N VAL A 140 -0.62 -18.29 17.37
CA VAL A 140 0.35 -19.15 16.68
C VAL A 140 1.53 -19.44 17.63
N LYS A 141 1.78 -20.72 17.93
CA LYS A 141 2.95 -21.12 18.72
C LYS A 141 4.22 -20.94 17.89
N ARG A 142 5.00 -19.90 18.21
CA ARG A 142 6.23 -19.53 17.49
C ARG A 142 7.40 -20.47 17.82
N GLN A 143 8.18 -20.83 16.79
CA GLN A 143 9.59 -21.18 16.93
C GLN A 143 10.41 -20.33 15.94
N GLY A 144 11.28 -19.44 16.45
CA GLY A 144 12.35 -18.82 15.64
C GLY A 144 12.10 -17.44 14.99
N ILE A 145 11.05 -16.68 15.35
CA ILE A 145 10.76 -15.38 14.72
C ILE A 145 11.74 -14.27 15.17
N LYS A 146 12.28 -13.53 14.19
CA LYS A 146 13.13 -12.32 14.35
C LYS A 146 12.39 -10.99 14.03
N ILE A 147 11.07 -10.99 14.10
CA ILE A 147 10.27 -9.75 14.27
C ILE A 147 10.05 -9.58 15.76
N SER A 148 10.40 -8.42 16.31
CA SER A 148 9.98 -8.04 17.65
C SER A 148 8.46 -7.94 17.72
N SER A 149 7.86 -8.11 18.90
CA SER A 149 6.44 -7.75 19.12
C SER A 149 6.15 -6.26 18.88
N ASN A 150 7.17 -5.45 18.59
CA ASN A 150 7.12 -3.99 18.47
C ASN A 150 7.42 -3.48 17.04
N ASP A 151 7.75 -4.36 16.09
CA ASP A 151 8.01 -3.96 14.71
C ASP A 151 6.70 -3.99 13.90
N THR A 152 6.59 -3.14 12.89
CA THR A 152 5.41 -3.05 12.02
C THR A 152 5.85 -3.08 10.56
N VAL A 153 5.20 -3.91 9.75
CA VAL A 153 5.36 -3.87 8.29
C VAL A 153 4.19 -3.12 7.69
N PHE A 154 4.50 -2.15 6.83
CA PHE A 154 3.53 -1.42 6.02
C PHE A 154 3.72 -1.81 4.57
N CYS A 155 2.67 -2.33 3.95
CA CYS A 155 2.62 -2.58 2.52
C CYS A 155 1.61 -1.63 1.89
N SER A 156 1.95 -1.00 0.77
CA SER A 156 1.03 -0.13 0.02
C SER A 156 1.23 -0.32 -1.47
N THR A 157 0.16 -0.61 -2.21
CA THR A 157 0.22 -0.67 -3.67
C THR A 157 0.36 0.73 -4.25
N THR A 158 1.16 0.89 -5.29
CA THR A 158 1.26 2.19 -5.97
C THR A 158 -0.05 2.49 -6.69
N ALA A 159 -0.53 3.72 -6.53
CA ALA A 159 -1.46 4.31 -7.48
C ALA A 159 -0.79 4.39 -8.87
N THR A 160 -1.61 4.54 -9.89
CA THR A 160 -1.18 4.92 -11.26
C THR A 160 -2.12 6.02 -11.76
N ALA A 161 -1.81 6.70 -12.85
CA ALA A 161 -2.72 7.66 -13.52
C ALA A 161 -4.17 7.14 -13.70
N SER A 162 -4.36 5.82 -13.86
CA SER A 162 -5.69 5.17 -13.99
C SER A 162 -6.22 4.49 -12.72
N THR A 163 -5.52 4.59 -11.59
CA THR A 163 -5.87 3.90 -10.33
C THR A 163 -5.87 4.88 -9.16
N HIS A 164 -7.07 5.18 -8.65
CA HIS A 164 -7.28 6.03 -7.48
C HIS A 164 -7.63 5.23 -6.20
N CYS A 165 -7.66 3.89 -6.26
CA CYS A 165 -7.71 3.01 -5.08
C CYS A 165 -6.38 2.28 -4.80
N ASN A 166 -5.88 2.40 -3.56
CA ASN A 166 -4.67 1.70 -3.07
C ASN A 166 -5.04 0.65 -2.02
N LEU A 167 -4.42 -0.53 -2.08
CA LEU A 167 -4.41 -1.50 -0.98
C LEU A 167 -3.31 -1.16 0.00
N GLU A 168 -3.68 -0.96 1.26
CA GLU A 168 -2.77 -0.94 2.39
C GLU A 168 -2.89 -2.24 3.19
N ILE A 169 -1.76 -2.84 3.55
CA ILE A 169 -1.67 -3.97 4.47
C ILE A 169 -0.69 -3.59 5.59
N VAL A 170 -1.18 -3.50 6.82
CA VAL A 170 -0.36 -3.32 8.02
C VAL A 170 -0.22 -4.66 8.72
N MET A 171 1.00 -5.10 9.01
CA MET A 171 1.30 -6.34 9.74
C MET A 171 1.97 -6.02 11.06
N HIS A 172 1.50 -6.64 12.14
CA HIS A 172 2.09 -6.52 13.48
C HIS A 172 1.97 -7.87 14.19
N SER A 173 3.10 -8.42 14.62
CA SER A 173 3.17 -9.78 15.17
C SER A 173 2.55 -10.83 14.21
N ASP A 174 1.52 -11.57 14.63
CA ASP A 174 0.90 -12.66 13.85
C ASP A 174 -0.46 -12.24 13.22
N SER A 175 -0.72 -10.93 13.16
CA SER A 175 -1.95 -10.32 12.68
C SER A 175 -1.66 -9.32 11.57
N CYS A 176 -2.55 -9.23 10.58
CA CYS A 176 -2.56 -8.15 9.61
C CYS A 176 -3.94 -7.47 9.51
N TRP A 177 -3.90 -6.20 9.13
CA TRP A 177 -5.06 -5.37 8.85
C TRP A 177 -4.93 -4.85 7.43
N ALA A 178 -5.96 -5.08 6.60
CA ALA A 178 -6.01 -4.58 5.25
C ALA A 178 -7.10 -3.51 5.10
N SER A 179 -6.82 -2.46 4.33
CA SER A 179 -7.81 -1.47 3.90
C SER A 179 -7.57 -1.00 2.47
N ILE A 180 -8.65 -0.63 1.79
CA ILE A 180 -8.59 0.11 0.54
C ILE A 180 -8.71 1.60 0.89
N GLN A 181 -7.73 2.39 0.46
CA GLN A 181 -7.80 3.85 0.43
C GLN A 181 -8.27 4.28 -0.95
N LEU A 182 -9.35 5.05 -1.03
CA LEU A 182 -9.86 5.64 -2.27
C LEU A 182 -9.63 7.16 -2.22
N LYS A 183 -8.92 7.70 -3.22
CA LYS A 183 -8.63 9.12 -3.36
C LYS A 183 -9.33 9.69 -4.60
N SER A 184 -10.65 9.83 -4.51
CA SER A 184 -11.44 10.29 -5.65
C SER A 184 -11.17 11.77 -5.97
N ILE A 185 -11.15 12.08 -7.26
CA ILE A 185 -10.93 13.42 -7.81
C ILE A 185 -12.27 13.90 -8.40
N ASN A 186 -12.71 15.11 -8.05
CA ASN A 186 -13.94 15.67 -8.61
C ASN A 186 -13.71 16.24 -10.02
N SER A 187 -14.81 16.60 -10.70
CA SER A 187 -14.80 17.16 -12.07
C SER A 187 -13.92 18.40 -12.26
N ASN A 188 -13.49 19.04 -11.18
CA ASN A 188 -12.70 20.27 -11.20
C ASN A 188 -11.23 19.99 -10.85
N GLY A 189 -10.78 18.73 -10.88
CA GLY A 189 -9.40 18.33 -10.57
C GLY A 189 -9.03 18.39 -9.09
N ASN A 190 -9.98 18.69 -8.20
CA ASN A 190 -9.75 18.77 -6.76
C ASN A 190 -10.10 17.45 -6.08
N SER A 191 -9.40 17.10 -4.99
CA SER A 191 -9.74 15.91 -4.19
C SER A 191 -11.19 15.97 -3.70
N ALA A 192 -12.02 15.01 -4.13
CA ALA A 192 -13.42 14.89 -3.73
C ALA A 192 -13.58 14.38 -2.27
N GLY A 193 -12.52 13.77 -1.74
CA GLY A 193 -12.44 13.22 -0.39
C GLY A 193 -11.59 11.95 -0.36
N GLU A 194 -11.09 11.59 0.82
CA GLU A 194 -10.45 10.29 1.04
C GLU A 194 -11.44 9.35 1.75
N GLU A 195 -11.73 8.20 1.12
CA GLU A 195 -12.56 7.15 1.69
C GLU A 195 -11.72 5.92 2.03
N GLN A 196 -12.06 5.24 3.12
CA GLN A 196 -11.32 4.08 3.60
C GLN A 196 -12.28 2.92 3.87
N PHE A 197 -12.05 1.81 3.18
CA PHE A 197 -12.83 0.58 3.31
C PHE A 197 -11.99 -0.49 4.00
N PHE A 198 -12.50 -1.05 5.10
CA PHE A 198 -11.77 -2.02 5.91
C PHE A 198 -12.08 -3.45 5.48
N CYS A 199 -11.07 -4.32 5.56
CA CYS A 199 -11.22 -5.75 5.32
C CYS A 199 -12.20 -6.35 6.34
N SER A 200 -13.21 -7.05 5.86
CA SER A 200 -14.20 -7.75 6.68
C SER A 200 -13.92 -9.25 6.81
N LYS A 201 -13.23 -9.83 5.81
CA LYS A 201 -12.79 -11.24 5.80
C LYS A 201 -11.64 -11.44 4.81
N GLY A 202 -10.84 -12.47 5.02
CA GLY A 202 -9.80 -12.88 4.08
C GLY A 202 -8.79 -13.84 4.68
N TYR A 203 -7.69 -14.03 3.95
CA TYR A 203 -6.50 -14.73 4.43
C TYR A 203 -5.23 -14.05 3.90
N ILE A 204 -4.12 -14.28 4.60
CA ILE A 204 -2.78 -14.09 4.07
C ILE A 204 -1.88 -15.26 4.49
N ASN A 205 -1.18 -15.82 3.51
CA ASN A 205 -0.15 -16.84 3.68
C ASN A 205 1.22 -16.18 3.46
N ILE A 206 2.18 -16.35 4.36
CA ILE A 206 3.51 -15.73 4.27
C ILE A 206 4.62 -16.78 4.41
N ASP A 207 5.59 -16.74 3.49
CA ASP A 207 6.80 -17.56 3.49
C ASP A 207 7.73 -17.13 4.63
N HIS A 208 7.78 -17.92 5.71
CA HIS A 208 8.50 -17.58 6.93
C HIS A 208 10.02 -17.46 6.71
N PHE A 209 10.62 -18.33 5.90
CA PHE A 209 12.08 -18.32 5.68
C PHE A 209 12.54 -17.13 4.84
N LEU A 210 11.76 -16.71 3.85
CA LEU A 210 12.05 -15.49 3.10
C LEU A 210 11.72 -14.24 3.91
N PHE A 211 10.65 -14.26 4.70
CA PHE A 211 10.32 -13.13 5.57
C PHE A 211 11.44 -12.82 6.57
N VAL A 212 12.02 -13.83 7.23
CA VAL A 212 13.16 -13.66 8.14
C VAL A 212 14.42 -13.10 7.45
N LYS A 213 14.51 -13.23 6.12
CA LYS A 213 15.57 -12.62 5.28
C LYS A 213 15.21 -11.22 4.76
N GLY A 214 14.10 -10.64 5.21
CA GLY A 214 13.63 -9.33 4.77
C GLY A 214 12.92 -9.35 3.41
N ILE A 215 12.43 -10.49 2.93
CA ILE A 215 11.64 -10.60 1.69
C ILE A 215 10.20 -10.95 2.04
N LEU A 216 9.26 -10.05 1.76
CA LEU A 216 7.84 -10.40 1.81
C LEU A 216 7.48 -11.20 0.56
N LYS A 217 7.41 -12.53 0.70
CA LYS A 217 6.75 -13.41 -0.26
C LYS A 217 5.43 -13.89 0.36
N ALA A 218 4.31 -13.47 -0.24
CA ALA A 218 2.99 -13.69 0.32
C ALA A 218 1.94 -13.99 -0.76
N GLU A 219 0.86 -14.65 -0.35
CA GLU A 219 -0.36 -14.88 -1.12
C GLU A 219 -1.53 -14.43 -0.25
N PHE A 220 -2.46 -13.65 -0.80
CA PHE A 220 -3.56 -13.08 -0.03
C PHE A 220 -4.86 -13.03 -0.82
N SER A 221 -5.98 -13.01 -0.09
CA SER A 221 -7.29 -12.68 -0.63
C SER A 221 -8.13 -12.01 0.46
N PHE A 222 -8.47 -10.74 0.25
CA PHE A 222 -9.29 -9.92 1.15
C PHE A 222 -10.63 -9.55 0.50
N THR A 223 -11.65 -9.38 1.34
CA THR A 223 -12.95 -8.82 0.98
C THR A 223 -13.25 -7.65 1.91
N PHE A 224 -13.84 -6.59 1.36
CA PHE A 224 -14.10 -5.32 2.02
C PHE A 224 -15.60 -5.01 1.93
N GLU A 225 -16.15 -4.41 2.98
CA GLU A 225 -17.56 -4.03 3.03
C GLU A 225 -17.76 -2.53 2.78
N HIS A 226 -18.79 -2.22 2.01
CA HIS A 226 -19.23 -0.88 1.68
C HIS A 226 -20.76 -0.86 1.53
N ASN A 227 -21.35 0.33 1.56
CA ASN A 227 -22.80 0.56 1.56
C ASN A 227 -23.34 1.06 0.21
N ARG A 228 -22.52 1.06 -0.85
CA ARG A 228 -22.82 1.70 -2.14
C ARG A 228 -23.37 0.75 -3.22
N LYS A 229 -23.07 -0.55 -3.14
CA LYS A 229 -23.57 -1.61 -4.03
C LYS A 229 -23.76 -2.91 -3.25
N SER A 230 -24.42 -3.90 -3.85
CA SER A 230 -24.63 -5.24 -3.30
C SER A 230 -23.41 -6.16 -3.40
N GLU A 231 -22.62 -5.99 -4.46
CA GLU A 231 -21.34 -6.69 -4.65
C GLU A 231 -20.32 -6.24 -3.60
N LYS A 232 -19.46 -7.15 -3.13
CA LYS A 232 -18.41 -6.81 -2.14
C LYS A 232 -17.09 -6.54 -2.84
N MET A 233 -16.43 -5.44 -2.47
CA MET A 233 -15.05 -5.14 -2.89
C MET A 233 -14.10 -6.26 -2.49
N TYR A 234 -13.14 -6.56 -3.34
CA TYR A 234 -12.13 -7.59 -3.08
C TYR A 234 -10.77 -7.18 -3.63
N TRP A 235 -9.72 -7.75 -3.03
CA TRP A 235 -8.36 -7.66 -3.55
C TRP A 235 -7.65 -8.97 -3.23
N ARG A 236 -7.09 -9.63 -4.24
CA ARG A 236 -6.37 -10.90 -4.09
C ARG A 236 -5.16 -10.92 -5.00
N GLY A 237 -4.11 -11.59 -4.57
CA GLY A 237 -2.87 -11.61 -5.33
C GLY A 237 -1.69 -12.25 -4.61
N ARG A 238 -0.53 -12.07 -5.22
CA ARG A 238 0.76 -12.59 -4.79
C ARG A 238 1.74 -11.43 -4.71
N ILE A 239 2.52 -11.36 -3.62
CA ILE A 239 3.55 -10.34 -3.39
C ILE A 239 4.91 -11.03 -3.39
N TYR A 240 5.90 -10.40 -4.02
CA TYR A 240 7.32 -10.74 -3.87
C TYR A 240 8.11 -9.44 -3.84
N GLN A 241 8.50 -8.98 -2.64
CA GLN A 241 9.16 -7.69 -2.46
C GLN A 241 10.21 -7.72 -1.35
N GLN A 242 11.37 -7.10 -1.58
CA GLN A 242 12.35 -6.82 -0.53
C GLN A 242 11.81 -5.70 0.38
N MET A 243 11.83 -5.91 1.68
CA MET A 243 11.45 -4.92 2.68
C MET A 243 12.51 -3.82 2.78
N GLN A 244 12.09 -2.57 2.63
CA GLN A 244 12.91 -1.40 2.94
C GLN A 244 12.82 -1.14 4.45
N THR A 245 13.93 -1.12 5.18
CA THR A 245 13.89 -0.73 6.60
C THR A 245 13.82 0.79 6.67
N VAL A 246 12.88 1.32 7.47
CA VAL A 246 12.75 2.74 7.78
C VAL A 246 13.06 2.97 9.26
N GLU A 247 13.79 4.04 9.54
CA GLU A 247 14.18 4.48 10.89
C GLU A 247 13.06 5.31 11.56
#